data_AF-A0A091WBJ2-F1
#
_entry.id   AF-A0A091WBJ2-F1
#
_cell.length_a   1.000
_cell.length_b   1.000
_cell.length_c   1.000
_cell.angle_alpha   90.00
_cell.angle_beta   90.00
_cell.angle_gamma   90.00
#
_symmetry.space_group_name_H-M   'P 1'
#
loop_
_entity.id
_entity.type
_entity.pdbx_description
1 polymer ?
#
loop_
_entity_poly.entity_id
_entity_poly.type
_entity_poly.pdbx_seq_one_letter_code
_entity_poly.pdbx_strand_id
1 'polypeptide(L)'
;MSVDPMAYEAQFFGFTPQTCMLRVYIAFQDYLFEMMLVVESVILKKLDAFPGCKVSPSQVRKSTEKFLLFMKEHFDQLFSKMEEVLLQLVLNVPRHVLLPEDKAHEQYPCTEEQFQALQDEIRQLQQQYRAEASAGQALHAELEEQEAVRAELEKILQWFDGLENICREHGTGNFKESFAFLTQNSKKLQDVLRDVEEKRKKIKQHDQLL
;
A
#
# COMPACT_ATOMS: atom_id res chain seq x y z
N MET A 1 -31.23 -27.27 -21.91
CA MET A 1 -29.84 -27.46 -22.34
C MET A 1 -29.00 -26.42 -21.65
N SER A 2 -28.19 -26.80 -20.65
CA SER A 2 -27.25 -25.87 -20.01
C SER A 2 -26.16 -25.58 -21.03
N VAL A 3 -26.03 -24.32 -21.44
CA VAL A 3 -24.96 -23.87 -22.32
C VAL A 3 -23.71 -23.74 -21.46
N ASP A 4 -22.67 -24.52 -21.75
CA ASP A 4 -21.36 -24.35 -21.11
C ASP A 4 -20.65 -23.15 -21.74
N PRO A 5 -20.42 -22.06 -20.99
CA PRO A 5 -19.76 -20.88 -21.52
C PRO A 5 -18.25 -21.08 -21.77
N MET A 6 -17.63 -22.17 -21.28
CA MET A 6 -16.18 -22.44 -21.39
C MET A 6 -15.31 -21.24 -20.97
N ALA A 7 -15.66 -20.64 -19.83
CA ALA A 7 -15.02 -19.41 -19.34
C ALA A 7 -13.57 -19.63 -18.89
N TYR A 8 -13.25 -20.82 -18.38
CA TYR A 8 -11.91 -21.16 -17.91
C TYR A 8 -10.95 -21.37 -19.08
N GLU A 9 -11.43 -22.01 -20.14
CA GLU A 9 -10.73 -22.15 -21.42
C GLU A 9 -10.52 -20.77 -22.05
N ALA A 10 -11.51 -19.88 -21.96
CA ALA A 10 -11.38 -18.52 -22.47
C ALA A 10 -10.31 -17.70 -21.75
N GLN A 11 -10.14 -17.90 -20.44
CA GLN A 11 -9.04 -17.30 -19.68
C GLN A 11 -7.68 -17.76 -20.22
N PHE A 12 -7.53 -19.06 -20.50
CA PHE A 12 -6.28 -19.61 -21.03
C PHE A 12 -6.00 -19.20 -22.49
N PHE A 13 -6.99 -19.31 -23.38
CA PHE A 13 -6.80 -19.07 -24.81
C PHE A 13 -6.98 -17.60 -25.22
N GLY A 14 -7.60 -16.77 -24.38
CA GLY A 14 -7.97 -15.39 -24.71
C GLY A 14 -9.16 -15.26 -25.66
N PHE A 15 -9.80 -16.37 -26.02
CA PHE A 15 -11.02 -16.44 -26.81
C PHE A 15 -11.85 -17.66 -26.39
N THR A 16 -13.16 -17.63 -26.63
CA THR A 16 -14.01 -18.80 -26.36
C THR A 16 -13.84 -19.83 -27.48
N PRO A 17 -13.61 -21.13 -27.16
CA PRO A 17 -13.47 -22.20 -28.15
C PRO A 17 -14.60 -22.23 -29.19
N GLN A 18 -15.84 -21.96 -28.78
CA GLN A 18 -17.02 -21.92 -29.66
C GLN A 18 -16.89 -20.80 -30.72
N THR A 19 -16.35 -19.64 -30.35
CA THR A 19 -16.11 -18.55 -31.31
C THR A 19 -15.04 -18.93 -32.33
N CYS A 20 -13.99 -19.64 -31.89
CA CYS A 20 -12.98 -20.18 -32.79
C CYS A 20 -13.60 -21.16 -33.79
N MET A 21 -14.40 -22.11 -33.32
CA MET A 21 -15.08 -23.10 -34.17
C MET A 21 -16.05 -22.46 -35.16
N LEU A 22 -16.79 -21.43 -34.75
CA LEU A 22 -17.65 -20.67 -35.67
C LEU A 22 -16.84 -20.01 -36.79
N ARG A 23 -15.69 -19.40 -36.48
CA ARG A 23 -14.82 -18.79 -37.51
C ARG A 23 -14.25 -19.83 -38.47
N VAL A 24 -13.85 -20.99 -37.95
CA VAL A 24 -13.39 -22.10 -38.78
C VAL A 24 -14.52 -22.63 -39.66
N TYR A 25 -15.72 -22.82 -39.12
CA TYR A 25 -16.91 -23.24 -39.88
C TYR A 25 -17.16 -22.32 -41.08
N ILE A 26 -17.21 -21.01 -40.84
CA ILE A 26 -17.43 -20.00 -41.89
C ILE A 26 -16.34 -20.09 -42.95
N ALA A 27 -15.07 -20.15 -42.55
CA ALA A 27 -13.96 -20.23 -43.51
C ALA A 27 -14.04 -21.49 -44.39
N PHE A 28 -14.32 -22.66 -43.81
CA PHE A 28 -14.49 -23.89 -44.59
C PHE A 28 -15.68 -23.83 -45.53
N GLN A 29 -16.78 -23.23 -45.07
CA GLN A 29 -17.98 -23.03 -45.87
C GLN A 29 -17.70 -22.10 -47.06
N ASP A 30 -17.02 -20.98 -46.84
CA ASP A 30 -16.64 -20.04 -47.90
C ASP A 30 -15.76 -20.74 -48.96
N TYR A 31 -14.74 -21.50 -48.54
CA TYR A 31 -13.92 -22.28 -49.47
C TYR A 31 -14.71 -23.32 -50.27
N LEU A 32 -15.70 -23.98 -49.65
CA LEU A 32 -16.58 -24.92 -50.35
C LEU A 32 -17.38 -24.21 -51.44
N PHE A 33 -17.95 -23.04 -51.13
CA PHE A 33 -18.70 -22.24 -52.11
C PHE A 33 -17.80 -21.74 -53.24
N GLU A 34 -16.63 -21.21 -52.92
CA GLU A 34 -15.65 -20.75 -53.92
C GLU A 34 -15.24 -21.88 -54.86
N MET A 35 -14.94 -23.06 -54.33
CA MET A 35 -14.55 -24.21 -55.14
C MET A 35 -15.68 -24.65 -56.07
N MET A 36 -16.93 -24.65 -55.60
CA MET A 36 -18.08 -24.97 -56.46
C MET A 36 -18.25 -23.96 -57.61
N LEU A 37 -18.03 -22.66 -57.34
CA LEU A 37 -18.06 -21.63 -58.38
C LEU A 37 -16.96 -21.85 -59.42
N VAL A 38 -15.76 -22.22 -58.98
CA VAL A 38 -14.65 -22.55 -59.88
C VAL A 38 -15.00 -23.76 -60.75
N VAL A 39 -15.50 -24.84 -60.15
CA VAL A 39 -15.92 -26.04 -60.87
C VAL A 39 -17.00 -25.73 -61.90
N GLU A 40 -18.04 -24.97 -61.53
CA GLU A 40 -19.08 -24.54 -62.45
C GLU A 40 -18.52 -23.74 -63.62
N SER A 41 -17.64 -22.77 -63.33
CA SER A 41 -17.02 -21.93 -64.37
C SER A 41 -16.15 -22.72 -65.35
N VAL A 42 -15.43 -23.74 -64.86
CA VAL A 42 -14.60 -24.62 -65.69
C VAL A 42 -15.47 -25.50 -66.57
N ILE A 43 -16.56 -26.06 -66.03
CA ILE A 43 -17.51 -26.87 -66.81
C ILE A 43 -18.13 -26.03 -67.92
N LEU A 44 -18.60 -24.81 -67.64
CA LEU A 44 -19.16 -23.90 -68.64
C LEU A 44 -18.16 -23.57 -69.74
N LYS A 45 -16.93 -23.16 -69.38
CA LYS A 45 -15.86 -22.87 -70.35
C LYS A 45 -15.52 -24.06 -71.23
N LYS A 46 -15.57 -25.28 -70.69
CA LYS A 46 -15.33 -26.50 -71.47
C LYS A 46 -16.49 -26.84 -72.38
N LEU A 47 -17.73 -26.63 -71.95
CA LEU A 47 -18.93 -26.84 -72.78
C LEU A 47 -18.96 -25.90 -73.99
N ASP A 48 -18.56 -24.64 -73.82
CA ASP A 48 -18.47 -23.67 -74.92
C ASP A 48 -17.46 -24.07 -76.00
N ALA A 49 -16.45 -24.86 -75.64
CA ALA A 49 -15.44 -25.36 -76.57
C ALA A 49 -15.89 -26.58 -77.41
N PHE A 50 -17.07 -27.16 -77.15
CA PHE A 50 -17.60 -28.31 -77.89
C PHE A 50 -18.79 -27.93 -78.80
N PRO A 51 -18.58 -27.73 -80.11
CA PRO A 51 -19.68 -27.45 -81.03
C PRO A 51 -20.58 -28.68 -81.16
N GLY A 52 -21.84 -28.56 -80.70
CA GLY A 52 -22.85 -29.62 -80.76
C GLY A 52 -23.43 -30.06 -79.40
N CYS A 53 -22.94 -29.50 -78.29
CA CYS A 53 -23.48 -29.81 -76.97
C CYS A 53 -24.86 -29.15 -76.75
N LYS A 54 -25.87 -29.95 -76.35
CA LYS A 54 -27.25 -29.48 -76.10
C LYS A 54 -27.51 -29.09 -74.64
N VAL A 55 -26.48 -29.10 -73.80
CA VAL A 55 -26.61 -28.82 -72.36
C VAL A 55 -26.72 -27.31 -72.16
N SER A 56 -27.79 -26.86 -71.51
CA SER A 56 -27.94 -25.44 -71.20
C SER A 56 -27.14 -25.05 -69.95
N PRO A 57 -26.63 -23.81 -69.84
CA PRO A 57 -25.99 -23.32 -68.63
C PRO A 57 -26.87 -23.44 -67.37
N SER A 58 -28.19 -23.31 -67.53
CA SER A 58 -29.17 -23.49 -66.46
C SER A 58 -29.23 -24.93 -65.92
N GLN A 59 -29.00 -25.95 -66.76
CA GLN A 59 -28.93 -27.35 -66.32
C GLN A 59 -27.65 -27.61 -65.52
N VAL A 60 -26.54 -27.01 -65.94
CA VAL A 60 -25.25 -27.07 -65.20
C VAL A 60 -25.43 -26.41 -63.83
N ARG A 61 -25.97 -25.19 -63.79
CA ARG A 61 -26.24 -24.47 -62.54
C ARG A 61 -27.10 -25.28 -61.56
N LYS A 62 -28.23 -25.82 -62.03
CA LYS A 62 -29.11 -26.66 -61.20
C LYS A 62 -28.41 -27.93 -60.68
N SER A 63 -27.51 -28.50 -61.48
CA SER A 63 -26.73 -29.67 -61.08
C SER A 63 -25.67 -29.32 -60.03
N THR A 64 -24.96 -28.20 -60.21
CA THR A 64 -24.00 -27.68 -59.23
C THR A 64 -24.69 -27.33 -57.91
N GLU A 65 -25.86 -26.67 -57.94
CA GLU A 65 -26.63 -26.36 -56.74
C GLU A 65 -27.08 -27.63 -56.00
N LYS A 66 -27.55 -28.65 -56.73
CA LYS A 66 -27.93 -29.93 -56.11
C LYS A 66 -26.73 -30.62 -55.46
N PHE A 67 -25.57 -30.59 -56.10
CA PHE A 67 -24.34 -31.16 -55.54
C PHE A 67 -23.82 -30.37 -54.34
N LEU A 68 -23.89 -29.04 -54.39
CA LEU A 68 -23.52 -28.17 -53.29
C LEU A 68 -24.40 -28.39 -52.05
N LEU A 69 -25.73 -28.57 -52.23
CA LEU A 69 -26.62 -28.93 -51.12
C LEU A 69 -26.21 -30.27 -50.48
N PHE A 70 -25.95 -31.29 -51.28
CA PHE A 70 -25.47 -32.58 -50.80
C PHE A 70 -24.15 -32.45 -50.03
N MET A 71 -23.18 -31.70 -50.58
CA MET A 71 -21.90 -31.46 -49.93
C MET A 71 -22.03 -30.68 -48.63
N LYS A 72 -22.94 -29.69 -48.58
CA LYS A 72 -23.20 -28.91 -47.37
C LYS A 72 -23.77 -29.78 -46.25
N GLU A 73 -24.77 -30.62 -46.55
CA GLU A 73 -25.35 -31.52 -45.54
C GLU A 73 -24.31 -32.48 -44.97
N HIS A 74 -23.47 -33.06 -45.83
CA HIS A 74 -22.37 -33.92 -45.39
C HIS A 74 -21.29 -33.16 -44.62
N PHE A 75 -20.95 -31.95 -45.06
CA PHE A 75 -20.00 -31.08 -44.38
C PHE A 75 -20.49 -30.73 -42.98
N ASP A 76 -21.74 -30.28 -42.82
CA ASP A 76 -22.31 -29.91 -41.53
C ASP A 76 -22.25 -31.10 -40.55
N GLN A 77 -22.61 -32.31 -41.00
CA GLN A 77 -22.55 -33.52 -40.17
C GLN A 77 -21.12 -33.89 -39.73
N LEU A 78 -20.15 -33.77 -40.63
CA LEU A 78 -18.75 -34.09 -40.33
C LEU A 78 -18.12 -33.00 -39.46
N PHE A 79 -18.44 -31.74 -39.74
CA PHE A 79 -17.95 -30.60 -38.99
C PHE A 79 -18.44 -30.66 -37.55
N SER A 80 -19.72 -30.97 -37.28
CA SER A 80 -20.22 -31.09 -35.91
C SER A 80 -19.47 -32.17 -35.10
N LYS A 81 -19.11 -33.30 -35.72
CA LYS A 81 -18.31 -34.35 -35.06
C LYS A 81 -16.88 -33.89 -34.80
N MET A 82 -16.28 -33.20 -35.77
CA MET A 82 -14.94 -32.66 -35.63
C MET A 82 -14.89 -31.57 -34.55
N GLU A 83 -15.88 -30.68 -34.54
CA GLU A 83 -16.07 -29.64 -33.53
C GLU A 83 -16.15 -30.24 -32.14
N GLU A 84 -16.98 -31.27 -31.95
CA GLU A 84 -17.09 -31.96 -30.65
C GLU A 84 -15.73 -32.52 -30.19
N VAL A 85 -14.99 -33.18 -31.09
CA VAL A 85 -13.67 -33.74 -30.77
C VAL A 85 -12.65 -32.64 -30.44
N LEU A 86 -12.64 -31.55 -31.21
CA LEU A 86 -11.72 -30.42 -30.97
C LEU A 86 -12.04 -29.73 -29.65
N LEU A 87 -13.32 -29.50 -29.35
CA LEU A 87 -13.76 -28.91 -28.10
C LEU A 87 -13.48 -29.81 -26.89
N GLN A 88 -13.51 -31.13 -27.04
CA GLN A 88 -13.26 -32.07 -25.94
C GLN A 88 -11.77 -32.33 -25.68
N LEU A 89 -10.96 -32.43 -26.73
CA LEU A 89 -9.57 -32.93 -26.63
C LEU A 89 -8.50 -31.84 -26.81
N VAL A 90 -8.81 -30.75 -27.54
CA VAL A 90 -7.81 -29.74 -27.92
C VAL A 90 -8.07 -28.42 -27.22
N LEU A 91 -9.31 -27.91 -27.32
CA LEU A 91 -9.73 -26.62 -26.78
C LEU A 91 -10.44 -26.77 -25.44
N ASN A 92 -9.98 -27.72 -24.63
CA ASN A 92 -10.51 -28.02 -23.31
C ASN A 92 -9.40 -27.92 -22.28
N VAL A 93 -9.67 -27.26 -21.16
CA VAL A 93 -8.77 -27.31 -20.01
C VAL A 93 -9.32 -28.39 -19.07
N PRO A 94 -8.59 -29.51 -18.87
CA PRO A 94 -9.09 -30.58 -18.03
C PRO A 94 -9.35 -30.08 -16.61
N ARG A 95 -10.48 -30.47 -16.01
CA ARG A 95 -10.90 -30.01 -14.66
C ARG A 95 -9.90 -30.27 -13.54
N HIS A 96 -8.93 -31.16 -13.75
CA HIS A 96 -7.89 -31.50 -12.80
C HIS A 96 -6.61 -30.68 -12.99
N VAL A 97 -6.54 -29.86 -14.04
CA VAL A 97 -5.41 -29.00 -14.35
C VAL A 97 -5.77 -27.58 -13.93
N LEU A 98 -4.91 -27.02 -13.10
CA LEU A 98 -5.01 -25.66 -12.63
C LEU A 98 -4.08 -24.77 -13.47
N LEU A 99 -4.61 -23.66 -13.98
CA LEU A 99 -3.83 -22.72 -14.77
C LEU A 99 -2.74 -22.07 -13.89
N PRO A 100 -1.58 -21.70 -14.48
CA PRO A 100 -0.50 -21.06 -13.73
C PRO A 100 -0.94 -19.80 -12.96
N GLU A 101 -1.91 -19.08 -13.51
CA GLU A 101 -2.50 -17.87 -12.93
C GLU A 101 -3.22 -18.16 -11.60
N ASP A 102 -3.81 -19.34 -11.47
CA ASP A 102 -4.58 -19.72 -10.30
C ASP A 102 -3.74 -20.42 -9.23
N LYS A 103 -2.45 -20.68 -9.48
CA LYS A 103 -1.58 -21.42 -8.54
C LYS A 103 -1.54 -20.81 -7.14
N ALA A 104 -1.74 -19.50 -7.03
CA ALA A 104 -1.85 -18.82 -5.74
C ALA A 104 -3.03 -19.33 -4.91
N HIS A 105 -4.16 -19.66 -5.55
CA HIS A 105 -5.35 -20.20 -4.89
C HIS A 105 -5.14 -21.63 -4.39
N GLU A 106 -4.32 -22.44 -5.08
CA GLU A 106 -3.96 -23.79 -4.62
C GLU A 106 -2.92 -23.76 -3.49
N GLN A 107 -1.92 -22.88 -3.59
CA GLN A 107 -0.83 -22.79 -2.61
C GLN A 107 -1.28 -22.12 -1.31
N TYR A 108 -2.18 -21.14 -1.40
CA TYR A 108 -2.68 -20.37 -0.26
C TYR A 108 -4.21 -20.32 -0.30
N PRO A 109 -4.89 -21.45 -0.03
CA PRO A 109 -6.34 -21.47 0.06
C PRO A 109 -6.74 -20.64 1.29
N CYS A 110 -7.27 -19.45 1.05
CA CYS A 110 -7.78 -18.57 2.09
C CYS A 110 -9.30 -18.70 2.12
N THR A 111 -9.87 -19.11 3.26
CA THR A 111 -11.32 -19.07 3.44
C THR A 111 -11.79 -17.63 3.62
N GLU A 112 -13.04 -17.34 3.28
CA GLU A 112 -13.61 -15.99 3.46
C GLU A 112 -13.47 -15.51 4.93
N GLU A 113 -13.61 -16.41 5.89
CA GLU A 113 -13.43 -16.12 7.32
C GLU A 113 -11.99 -15.74 7.66
N GLN A 114 -10.99 -16.46 7.12
CA GLN A 114 -9.58 -16.15 7.31
C GLN A 114 -9.21 -14.82 6.64
N PHE A 115 -9.76 -14.55 5.47
CA PHE A 115 -9.56 -13.29 4.77
C PHE A 115 -10.14 -12.11 5.56
N GLN A 116 -11.34 -12.30 6.13
CA GLN A 116 -11.97 -11.29 6.96
C GLN A 116 -11.18 -11.03 8.26
N ALA A 117 -10.72 -12.09 8.92
CA ALA A 117 -9.87 -11.98 10.10
C ALA A 117 -8.56 -11.22 9.80
N LEU A 118 -7.93 -11.51 8.66
CA LEU A 118 -6.72 -10.80 8.21
C LEU A 118 -7.00 -9.32 7.93
N GLN A 119 -8.14 -8.99 7.32
CA GLN A 119 -8.54 -7.58 7.14
C GLN A 119 -8.72 -6.86 8.46
N ASP A 120 -9.33 -7.51 9.45
CA ASP A 120 -9.57 -6.91 10.76
C ASP A 120 -8.25 -6.73 11.52
N GLU A 121 -7.33 -7.70 11.44
CA GLU A 121 -5.97 -7.58 11.98
C GLU A 121 -5.20 -6.42 11.34
N ILE A 122 -5.25 -6.28 10.00
CA ILE A 122 -4.62 -5.15 9.31
C ILE A 122 -5.17 -3.81 9.82
N ARG A 123 -6.49 -3.69 10.01
CA ARG A 123 -7.10 -2.46 10.53
C ARG A 123 -6.64 -2.17 11.96
N GLN A 124 -6.59 -3.19 12.82
CA GLN A 124 -6.12 -3.06 14.19
C GLN A 124 -4.66 -2.61 14.24
N LEU A 125 -3.79 -3.25 13.45
CA LEU A 125 -2.36 -2.89 13.37
C LEU A 125 -2.16 -1.46 12.85
N GLN A 126 -2.94 -1.03 11.85
CA GLN A 126 -2.89 0.35 11.36
C GLN A 126 -3.31 1.37 12.44
N GLN A 127 -4.32 1.02 13.26
CA GLN A 127 -4.75 1.87 14.36
C GLN A 127 -3.68 1.95 15.46
N GLN A 128 -3.09 0.81 15.84
CA GLN A 128 -2.00 0.74 16.80
C GLN A 128 -0.79 1.54 16.33
N TYR A 129 -0.39 1.39 15.06
CA TYR A 129 0.71 2.14 14.48
C TYR A 129 0.49 3.66 14.59
N ARG A 130 -0.73 4.13 14.31
CA ARG A 130 -1.06 5.57 14.45
C ARG A 130 -0.99 6.04 15.89
N ALA A 131 -1.49 5.23 16.83
CA ALA A 131 -1.44 5.55 18.26
C ALA A 131 0.01 5.63 18.74
N GLU A 132 0.84 4.63 18.40
CA GLU A 132 2.26 4.61 18.73
C GLU A 132 3.03 5.78 18.10
N ALA A 133 2.75 6.11 16.85
CA ALA A 133 3.36 7.28 16.21
C ALA A 133 2.99 8.59 16.94
N SER A 134 1.73 8.74 17.37
CA SER A 134 1.30 9.91 18.14
C SER A 134 1.90 9.95 19.55
N ALA A 135 2.04 8.79 20.21
CA ALA A 135 2.67 8.68 21.51
C ALA A 135 4.16 9.03 21.43
N GLY A 136 4.86 8.54 20.40
CA GLY A 136 6.25 8.90 20.14
C GLY A 136 6.44 10.41 19.92
N GLN A 137 5.53 11.05 19.19
CA GLN A 137 5.54 12.52 19.03
C GLN A 137 5.30 13.25 20.36
N ALA A 138 4.36 12.78 21.18
CA ALA A 138 4.09 13.36 22.50
C ALA A 138 5.31 13.25 23.44
N LEU A 139 5.95 12.08 23.48
CA LEU A 139 7.17 11.86 24.27
C LEU A 139 8.33 12.76 23.80
N HIS A 140 8.49 12.96 22.49
CA HIS A 140 9.48 13.89 21.98
C HIS A 140 9.20 15.33 22.41
N ALA A 141 7.94 15.78 22.37
CA ALA A 141 7.56 17.10 22.83
C ALA A 141 7.80 17.30 24.35
N GLU A 142 7.50 16.28 25.16
CA GLU A 142 7.76 16.30 26.60
C GLU A 142 9.27 16.36 26.91
N LEU A 143 10.09 15.67 26.11
CA LEU A 143 11.55 15.71 26.24
C LEU A 143 12.10 17.11 25.93
N GLU A 144 11.61 17.76 24.86
CA GLU A 144 11.98 19.14 24.53
C GLU A 144 11.58 20.12 25.65
N GLU A 145 10.40 19.95 26.25
CA GLU A 145 9.97 20.76 27.40
C GLU A 145 10.89 20.54 28.61
N GLN A 146 11.25 19.28 28.89
CA GLN A 146 12.14 18.95 29.99
C GLN A 146 13.55 19.54 29.80
N GLU A 147 14.08 19.52 28.57
CA GLU A 147 15.35 20.16 28.24
C GLU A 147 15.31 21.67 28.45
N ALA A 148 14.20 22.32 28.06
CA ALA A 148 14.01 23.75 28.28
C ALA A 148 13.99 24.11 29.77
N VAL A 149 13.23 23.36 30.59
CA VAL A 149 13.17 23.57 32.05
C VAL A 149 14.54 23.33 32.69
N ARG A 150 15.26 22.29 32.26
CA ARG A 150 16.61 22.02 32.74
C ARG A 150 17.57 23.17 32.43
N ALA A 151 17.52 23.73 31.21
CA ALA A 151 18.34 24.87 30.84
C ALA A 151 18.03 26.11 31.70
N GLU A 152 16.76 26.36 32.04
CA GLU A 152 16.37 27.44 32.96
C GLU A 152 16.91 27.21 34.39
N LEU A 153 16.84 25.98 34.91
CA LEU A 153 17.41 25.65 36.21
C LEU A 153 18.95 25.79 36.23
N GLU A 154 19.64 25.39 35.17
CA GLU A 154 21.08 25.56 35.02
C GLU A 154 21.46 27.05 34.97
N LYS A 155 20.68 27.91 34.29
CA LYS A 155 20.86 29.36 34.36
C LYS A 155 20.73 29.86 35.79
N ILE A 156 19.71 29.45 36.53
CA ILE A 156 19.51 29.87 37.93
C ILE A 156 20.71 29.46 38.79
N LEU A 157 21.23 28.24 38.64
CA LEU A 157 22.43 27.79 39.34
C LEU A 157 23.65 28.65 39.00
N GLN A 158 23.87 28.95 37.72
CA GLN A 158 24.96 29.85 37.30
C GLN A 158 24.81 31.26 37.88
N TRP A 159 23.58 31.76 38.06
CA TRP A 159 23.34 33.03 38.73
C TRP A 159 23.71 32.98 40.22
N PHE A 160 23.39 31.89 40.92
CA PHE A 160 23.82 31.68 42.30
C PHE A 160 25.34 31.60 42.42
N ASP A 161 25.99 30.81 41.55
CA ASP A 161 27.46 30.70 41.52
C ASP A 161 28.11 32.04 41.20
N GLY A 162 27.56 32.81 40.26
CA GLY A 162 28.01 34.16 39.93
C GLY A 162 27.88 35.13 41.10
N LEU A 163 26.75 35.09 41.81
CA LEU A 163 26.53 35.91 43.01
C LEU A 163 27.54 35.54 44.12
N GLU A 164 27.74 34.25 44.37
CA GLU A 164 28.70 33.79 45.38
C GLU A 164 30.13 34.23 45.02
N ASN A 165 30.51 34.13 43.75
CA ASN A 165 31.83 34.57 43.27
C ASN A 165 32.03 36.08 43.44
N ILE A 166 31.07 36.92 43.07
CA ILE A 166 31.14 38.38 43.28
C ILE A 166 31.29 38.70 44.76
N CYS A 167 30.55 38.01 45.63
CA CYS A 167 30.62 38.22 47.08
C CYS A 167 31.97 37.77 47.65
N ARG A 168 32.57 36.71 47.09
CA ARG A 168 33.92 36.24 47.44
C ARG A 168 34.99 37.24 47.00
N GLU A 169 34.87 37.82 45.81
CA GLU A 169 35.78 38.86 45.28
C GLU A 169 35.75 40.14 46.12
N HIS A 170 34.56 40.55 46.61
CA HIS A 170 34.41 41.70 47.50
C HIS A 170 34.70 41.38 48.99
N GLY A 171 35.21 40.19 49.30
CA GLY A 171 35.68 39.83 50.65
C GLY A 171 34.59 39.41 51.64
N THR A 172 33.34 39.27 51.21
CA THR A 172 32.20 38.78 52.00
C THR A 172 31.71 37.42 51.51
N GLY A 173 32.64 36.49 51.27
CA GLY A 173 32.35 35.19 50.65
C GLY A 173 31.38 34.29 51.43
N ASN A 174 31.22 34.52 52.74
CA ASN A 174 30.17 33.88 53.53
C ASN A 174 29.40 34.95 54.32
N PHE A 175 28.22 35.31 53.82
CA PHE A 175 27.36 36.30 54.48
C PHE A 175 27.02 35.89 55.91
N LYS A 176 26.76 34.61 56.17
CA LYS A 176 26.39 34.12 57.50
C LYS A 176 27.51 34.36 58.52
N GLU A 177 28.75 34.05 58.15
CA GLU A 177 29.93 34.29 59.00
C GLU A 177 30.23 35.78 59.13
N SER A 178 30.12 36.54 58.04
CA SER A 178 30.34 37.99 58.02
C SER A 178 29.34 38.71 58.93
N PHE A 179 28.04 38.39 58.82
CA PHE A 179 26.99 38.94 59.68
C PHE A 179 27.15 38.50 61.14
N ALA A 180 27.56 37.26 61.41
CA ALA A 180 27.82 36.79 62.77
C ALA A 180 28.99 37.55 63.42
N PHE A 181 30.10 37.75 62.70
CA PHE A 181 31.24 38.53 63.16
C PHE A 181 30.88 40.00 63.39
N LEU A 182 30.14 40.61 62.46
CA LEU A 182 29.68 42.00 62.57
C LEU A 182 28.78 42.19 63.80
N THR A 183 27.85 41.26 64.02
CA THR A 183 26.93 41.27 65.18
C THR A 183 27.69 41.10 66.50
N GLN A 184 28.66 40.17 66.54
CA GLN A 184 29.48 39.95 67.73
C GLN A 184 30.34 41.18 68.07
N ASN A 185 30.95 41.81 67.07
CA ASN A 185 31.77 43.01 67.27
C ASN A 185 30.93 44.23 67.59
N SER A 186 29.75 44.38 66.98
CA SER A 186 28.79 45.42 67.33
C SER A 186 28.37 45.30 68.79
N LYS A 187 28.13 44.08 69.29
CA LYS A 187 27.81 43.83 70.69
C LYS A 187 28.96 44.24 71.62
N LYS A 188 30.20 43.82 71.31
CA LYS A 188 31.39 44.24 72.06
C LYS A 188 31.59 45.76 72.06
N LEU A 189 31.38 46.41 70.91
CA LEU A 189 31.49 47.87 70.80
C LEU A 189 30.43 48.58 71.64
N GLN A 190 29.19 48.05 71.65
CA GLN A 190 28.10 48.57 72.47
C GLN A 190 28.40 48.41 73.96
N ASP A 191 29.00 47.28 74.37
CA ASP A 191 29.45 47.06 75.74
C ASP A 191 30.57 48.04 76.14
N VAL A 192 31.58 48.25 75.27
CA VAL A 192 32.66 49.22 75.51
C VAL A 192 32.16 50.66 75.53
N LEU A 193 31.22 51.03 74.64
CA LEU A 193 30.59 52.35 74.65
C LEU A 193 29.86 52.60 75.97
N ARG A 194 29.11 51.61 76.47
CA ARG A 194 28.46 51.68 77.78
C ARG A 194 29.47 51.88 78.91
N ASP A 195 30.58 51.15 78.89
CA ASP A 195 31.67 51.29 79.88
C ASP A 195 32.34 52.68 79.82
N VAL A 196 32.58 53.20 78.61
CA VAL A 196 33.13 54.56 78.41
C VAL A 196 32.14 55.61 78.88
N GLU A 197 30.85 55.42 78.65
CA GLU A 197 29.80 56.34 79.06
C GLU A 197 29.59 56.33 80.58
N GLU A 198 29.72 55.18 81.23
CA GLU A 198 29.77 55.05 82.69
C GLU A 198 31.03 55.69 83.28
N LYS A 199 32.22 55.48 82.69
CA LYS A 199 33.46 56.15 83.11
C LYS A 199 33.38 57.66 82.90
N ARG A 200 32.77 58.12 81.81
CA ARG A 200 32.54 59.55 81.53
C ARG A 200 31.56 60.16 82.53
N LYS A 201 30.52 59.44 82.97
CA LYS A 201 29.64 59.85 84.08
C LYS A 201 30.41 59.95 85.40
N LYS A 202 31.31 59.00 85.71
CA LYS A 202 32.18 59.05 86.90
C LYS A 202 33.16 60.22 86.87
N ILE A 203 33.75 60.55 85.72
CA ILE A 203 34.64 61.71 85.56
C ILE A 203 33.85 63.03 85.71
N LYS A 204 32.64 63.13 85.13
CA LYS A 204 31.77 64.30 85.33
C LYS A 204 31.30 64.49 86.78
N GLN A 205 31.17 63.41 87.56
CA GLN A 205 30.90 63.49 89.00
C GLN A 205 32.14 63.94 89.79
N HIS A 206 33.35 63.70 89.28
CA HIS A 206 34.59 64.15 89.90
C HIS A 206 34.87 65.64 89.62
N ASP A 207 34.52 66.14 88.43
CA ASP A 207 34.59 67.57 88.08
C ASP A 207 33.50 68.44 88.74
N GLN A 208 32.46 67.84 89.36
CA GLN A 208 31.49 68.56 90.20
C GLN A 208 31.89 68.60 91.69
N LEU A 209 33.03 67.99 92.05
CA LEU A 209 33.57 67.92 93.42
C LEU A 209 34.92 68.63 93.57
N LEU A 210 35.33 69.41 92.56
CA LEU A 210 36.38 70.43 92.61
C LEU A 210 35.76 71.82 92.50
#